data_AF-A0A662JDI6-F1
#
_entry.id   AF-A0A662JDI6-F1
#
_cell.length_a   1.000
_cell.length_b   1.000
_cell.length_c   1.000
_cell.angle_alpha   90.00
_cell.angle_beta   90.00
_cell.angle_gamma   90.00
#
_symmetry.space_group_name_H-M   'P 1'
#
loop_
_entity.id
_entity.type
_entity.pdbx_description
1 polymer ?
#
loop_
_entity_poly.entity_id
_entity_poly.type
_entity_poly.pdbx_seq_one_letter_code
_entity_poly.pdbx_strand_id
1 'polypeptide(L)'
;MRRIVLLALLLCLTLFAAVCVLVRQREAPSFIDAKRACSFLESQYVPEVGLLRASVEAYPENITIYVTSDNLLAVKALELCSSPLSREVKKVLASSYPRLAHGDGLHEVLLGRTIGAFRSQRELLFGVFNGYLVKAHVFDGAVMADWYEYADLVAYRGLNATWSSRLKEAELAWSNLTRMWDGYGFKDKAFDGRYESYKLALAYLLAKNLKVEDPIAKSLEEVMSKLQADNGGIYTHYVAVDGKIVPAGDVNVETTSIFIIACLSTKH
;
A
#
# COMPACT_ATOMS: atom_id res chain seq x y z
N MET A 1 -55.04 -21.01 -3.46
CA MET A 1 -53.88 -21.31 -4.35
C MET A 1 -53.00 -20.11 -4.66
N ARG A 2 -53.49 -19.03 -5.30
CA ARG A 2 -52.64 -17.88 -5.72
C ARG A 2 -51.79 -17.24 -4.60
N ARG A 3 -52.33 -17.09 -3.38
CA ARG A 3 -51.58 -16.50 -2.24
C ARG A 3 -50.42 -17.39 -1.74
N ILE A 4 -50.59 -18.71 -1.78
CA ILE A 4 -49.57 -19.67 -1.34
C ILE A 4 -48.40 -19.70 -2.33
N VAL A 5 -48.72 -19.63 -3.64
CA VAL A 5 -47.70 -19.55 -4.71
C VAL A 5 -46.89 -18.25 -4.62
N LEU A 6 -47.54 -17.12 -4.31
CA LEU A 6 -46.87 -15.82 -4.15
C LEU A 6 -45.91 -15.81 -2.94
N LEU A 7 -46.33 -16.38 -1.81
CA LEU A 7 -45.51 -16.53 -0.61
C LEU A 7 -44.30 -17.44 -0.84
N ALA A 8 -44.48 -18.55 -1.55
CA ALA A 8 -43.37 -19.44 -1.90
C ALA A 8 -42.35 -18.78 -2.84
N LEU A 9 -42.81 -18.00 -3.83
CA LEU A 9 -41.93 -17.22 -4.73
C LEU A 9 -41.14 -16.14 -3.98
N LEU A 10 -41.77 -15.40 -3.06
CA LEU A 10 -41.10 -14.41 -2.23
C LEU A 10 -40.04 -15.05 -1.32
N LEU A 11 -40.34 -16.21 -0.72
CA LEU A 11 -39.39 -16.94 0.11
C LEU A 11 -38.19 -17.46 -0.70
N CYS A 12 -38.43 -17.97 -1.92
CA CYS A 12 -37.36 -18.39 -2.82
C CYS A 12 -36.49 -17.21 -3.27
N LEU A 13 -37.07 -16.03 -3.53
CA LEU A 13 -36.33 -14.83 -3.89
C LEU A 13 -35.46 -14.30 -2.73
N THR A 14 -35.96 -14.35 -1.49
CA THR A 14 -35.16 -13.94 -0.32
C THR A 14 -34.07 -14.95 0.01
N LEU A 15 -34.33 -16.25 -0.11
CA LEU A 15 -33.30 -17.30 0.01
C LEU A 15 -32.25 -17.18 -1.10
N PHE A 16 -32.66 -16.93 -2.35
CA PHE A 16 -31.73 -16.74 -3.46
C PHE A 16 -30.89 -15.46 -3.27
N ALA A 17 -31.48 -14.37 -2.82
CA ALA A 17 -30.75 -13.14 -2.49
C ALA A 17 -29.78 -13.36 -1.32
N ALA A 18 -30.17 -14.08 -0.27
CA ALA A 18 -29.31 -14.42 0.85
C ALA A 18 -28.14 -15.33 0.43
N VAL A 19 -28.39 -16.32 -0.43
CA VAL A 19 -27.35 -17.18 -1.02
C VAL A 19 -26.44 -16.37 -1.95
N CYS A 20 -26.96 -15.43 -2.74
CA CYS A 20 -26.13 -14.52 -3.54
C CYS A 20 -25.28 -13.57 -2.68
N VAL A 21 -25.76 -13.14 -1.52
CA VAL A 21 -24.98 -12.35 -0.55
C VAL A 21 -23.88 -13.20 0.09
N LEU A 22 -24.19 -14.45 0.46
CA LEU A 22 -23.23 -15.39 1.04
C LEU A 22 -22.16 -15.84 0.02
N VAL A 23 -22.54 -16.10 -1.24
CA VAL A 23 -21.62 -16.51 -2.31
C VAL A 23 -20.74 -15.35 -2.80
N ARG A 24 -21.14 -14.08 -2.56
CA ARG A 24 -20.37 -12.89 -2.95
C ARG A 24 -19.34 -12.45 -1.92
N GLN A 25 -19.30 -13.03 -0.73
CA GLN A 25 -18.13 -12.95 0.14
C GLN A 25 -17.07 -13.96 -0.33
N ARG A 26 -16.47 -13.72 -1.51
CA ARG A 26 -15.07 -14.14 -1.68
C ARG A 26 -14.32 -13.35 -0.61
N GLU A 27 -13.88 -14.03 0.45
CA GLU A 27 -12.89 -13.45 1.35
C GLU A 27 -11.80 -12.85 0.47
N ALA A 28 -11.48 -11.57 0.70
CA ALA A 28 -10.37 -10.95 0.01
C ALA A 28 -9.13 -11.85 0.23
N PRO A 29 -8.29 -12.07 -0.80
CA PRO A 29 -7.03 -12.79 -0.59
C PRO A 29 -6.28 -12.11 0.55
N SER A 30 -6.18 -12.81 1.69
CA SER A 30 -5.55 -12.28 2.89
C SER A 30 -4.10 -12.73 2.87
N PHE A 31 -3.31 -12.20 1.93
CA PHE A 31 -1.85 -12.42 1.90
C PHE A 31 -1.16 -11.83 3.13
N ILE A 32 -1.88 -11.16 4.03
CA ILE A 32 -1.47 -10.79 5.38
C ILE A 32 -2.64 -10.95 6.34
N ASP A 33 -2.38 -11.06 7.64
CA ASP A 33 -3.38 -10.79 8.68
C ASP A 33 -3.58 -9.27 8.79
N ALA A 34 -4.66 -8.79 8.16
CA ALA A 34 -4.96 -7.36 8.11
C ALA A 34 -5.21 -6.76 9.50
N LYS A 35 -5.81 -7.52 10.43
CA LYS A 35 -6.08 -7.04 11.79
C LYS A 35 -4.77 -6.77 12.53
N ARG A 36 -3.81 -7.69 12.43
CA ARG A 36 -2.48 -7.51 13.02
C ARG A 36 -1.71 -6.37 12.38
N ALA A 37 -1.80 -6.21 11.06
CA ALA A 37 -1.19 -5.07 10.36
C ALA A 37 -1.79 -3.72 10.80
N CYS A 38 -3.12 -3.66 10.99
CA CYS A 38 -3.79 -2.49 11.55
C CYS A 38 -3.30 -2.18 12.97
N SER A 39 -3.24 -3.18 13.86
CA SER A 39 -2.73 -3.00 15.22
C SER A 39 -1.26 -2.58 15.24
N PHE A 40 -0.46 -3.03 14.28
CA PHE A 40 0.91 -2.54 14.11
C PHE A 40 0.93 -1.04 13.84
N LEU A 41 0.14 -0.53 12.88
CA LEU A 41 0.10 0.91 12.61
C LEU A 41 -0.32 1.71 13.84
N GLU A 42 -1.34 1.26 14.56
CA GLU A 42 -1.79 1.91 15.80
C GLU A 42 -0.68 1.94 16.86
N SER A 43 0.13 0.88 16.96
CA SER A 43 1.25 0.81 17.90
C SER A 43 2.42 1.77 17.57
N GLN A 44 2.49 2.28 16.35
CA GLN A 44 3.50 3.27 15.96
C GLN A 44 3.07 4.72 16.22
N TYR A 45 1.82 4.95 16.65
CA TYR A 45 1.32 6.28 16.95
C TYR A 45 2.06 6.89 18.15
N VAL A 46 2.57 8.12 17.98
CA VAL A 46 3.25 8.90 19.02
C VAL A 46 2.31 10.02 19.45
N PRO A 47 1.60 9.90 20.60
CA PRO A 47 0.57 10.86 21.01
C PRO A 47 1.07 12.30 21.14
N GLU A 48 2.33 12.48 21.54
CA GLU A 48 2.96 13.78 21.77
C GLU A 48 3.25 14.54 20.46
N VAL A 49 3.34 13.82 19.34
CA VAL A 49 3.53 14.41 18.00
C VAL A 49 2.24 14.32 17.17
N GLY A 50 1.35 13.38 17.51
CA GLY A 50 0.09 13.14 16.81
C GLY A 50 0.26 12.45 15.45
N LEU A 51 1.41 11.82 15.22
CA LEU A 51 1.80 11.12 14.00
C LEU A 51 2.44 9.77 14.36
N LEU A 52 2.59 8.89 13.37
CA LEU A 52 3.24 7.59 13.51
C LEU A 52 4.76 7.73 13.26
N ARG A 53 5.57 7.06 14.07
CA ARG A 53 7.03 6.90 13.83
C ARG A 53 7.31 5.88 12.73
N ALA A 54 8.42 6.04 12.04
CA ALA A 54 8.68 5.32 10.80
C ALA A 54 8.88 3.82 11.00
N SER A 55 9.76 3.43 11.93
CA SER A 55 10.14 2.03 12.14
C SER A 55 10.21 1.67 13.64
N VAL A 56 10.47 0.40 13.96
CA VAL A 56 10.46 -0.09 15.35
C VAL A 56 11.84 -0.05 16.00
N GLU A 57 12.85 -0.54 15.29
CA GLU A 57 14.19 -0.84 15.82
C GLU A 57 15.30 -0.05 15.13
N ALA A 58 15.22 0.12 13.80
CA ALA A 58 16.30 0.69 13.01
C ALA A 58 16.54 2.15 13.38
N TYR A 59 17.73 2.49 13.90
CA TYR A 59 18.12 3.88 14.16
C TYR A 59 18.69 4.55 12.89
N PRO A 60 18.34 5.82 12.58
CA PRO A 60 17.47 6.72 13.34
C PRO A 60 15.97 6.61 13.00
N GLU A 61 15.56 5.65 12.18
CA GLU A 61 14.17 5.50 11.72
C GLU A 61 13.17 5.25 12.88
N ASN A 62 13.61 4.60 13.96
CA ASN A 62 12.83 4.34 15.16
C ASN A 62 12.52 5.60 16.00
N ILE A 63 13.23 6.70 15.75
CA ILE A 63 12.95 8.02 16.32
C ILE A 63 12.58 9.05 15.24
N THR A 64 12.36 8.60 14.00
CA THR A 64 12.00 9.48 12.88
C THR A 64 10.50 9.40 12.62
N ILE A 65 9.90 10.53 12.27
CA ILE A 65 8.51 10.66 11.83
C ILE A 65 8.54 11.33 10.46
N TYR A 66 8.14 10.60 9.41
CA TYR A 66 7.91 11.20 8.10
C TYR A 66 6.47 11.71 8.00
N VAL A 67 6.32 13.02 7.77
CA VAL A 67 5.02 13.67 7.56
C VAL A 67 4.36 13.15 6.28
N THR A 68 5.17 12.94 5.24
CA THR A 68 4.77 12.38 3.93
C THR A 68 5.33 10.98 3.76
N SER A 69 4.87 10.26 2.73
CA SER A 69 4.91 8.80 2.68
C SER A 69 4.23 8.11 3.88
N ASP A 70 4.92 7.89 4.99
CA ASP A 70 4.45 7.16 6.18
C ASP A 70 3.07 7.63 6.63
N ASN A 71 2.97 8.88 7.10
CA ASN A 71 1.75 9.37 7.71
C ASN A 71 0.66 9.72 6.68
N LEU A 72 1.06 10.10 5.47
CA LEU A 72 0.12 10.30 4.35
C LEU A 72 -0.59 8.99 3.98
N LEU A 73 0.15 7.89 3.89
CA LEU A 73 -0.37 6.55 3.59
C LEU A 73 -1.07 5.93 4.80
N ALA A 74 -0.54 6.15 6.01
CA ALA A 74 -1.13 5.65 7.24
C ALA A 74 -2.54 6.20 7.46
N VAL A 75 -2.83 7.45 7.10
CA VAL A 75 -4.21 7.98 7.16
C VAL A 75 -5.17 7.07 6.38
N LYS A 76 -4.80 6.65 5.17
CA LYS A 76 -5.65 5.78 4.35
C LYS A 76 -5.71 4.36 4.88
N ALA A 77 -4.58 3.80 5.30
CA ALA A 77 -4.53 2.47 5.88
C ALA A 77 -5.36 2.38 7.17
N LEU A 78 -5.21 3.34 8.09
CA LEU A 78 -5.99 3.44 9.33
C LEU A 78 -7.48 3.64 9.05
N GLU A 79 -7.86 4.37 8.00
CA GLU A 79 -9.26 4.47 7.57
C GLU A 79 -9.82 3.11 7.14
N LEU A 80 -9.07 2.34 6.33
CA LEU A 80 -9.45 0.98 5.93
C LEU A 80 -9.52 0.03 7.14
N CYS A 81 -8.70 0.26 8.16
CA CYS A 81 -8.73 -0.43 9.44
C CYS A 81 -9.89 0.01 10.36
N SER A 82 -10.70 1.01 9.97
CA SER A 82 -11.71 1.65 10.83
C SER A 82 -11.14 2.22 12.15
N SER A 83 -9.86 2.58 12.16
CA SER A 83 -9.19 3.14 13.33
C SER A 83 -9.52 4.63 13.51
N PRO A 84 -9.85 5.10 14.74
CA PRO A 84 -10.10 6.52 14.98
C PRO A 84 -8.85 7.39 14.77
N LEU A 85 -7.65 6.79 14.85
CA LEU A 85 -6.39 7.50 14.61
C LEU A 85 -6.28 8.07 13.19
N SER A 86 -6.99 7.49 12.22
CA SER A 86 -7.07 8.06 10.87
C SER A 86 -7.50 9.54 10.88
N ARG A 87 -8.45 9.91 11.75
CA ARG A 87 -8.93 11.29 11.88
C ARG A 87 -7.95 12.17 12.64
N GLU A 88 -7.31 11.64 13.68
CA GLU A 88 -6.34 12.39 14.47
C GLU A 88 -5.09 12.73 13.65
N VAL A 89 -4.49 11.74 12.98
CA VAL A 89 -3.34 11.93 12.09
C VAL A 89 -3.69 12.89 10.96
N LYS A 90 -4.85 12.70 10.30
CA LYS A 90 -5.31 13.60 9.24
C LYS A 90 -5.48 15.04 9.71
N LYS A 91 -5.99 15.25 10.92
CA LYS A 91 -6.14 16.58 11.53
C LYS A 91 -4.78 17.24 11.75
N VAL A 92 -3.81 16.50 12.29
CA VAL A 92 -2.44 17.00 12.52
C VAL A 92 -1.76 17.36 11.20
N LEU A 93 -1.87 16.50 10.17
CA LEU A 93 -1.37 16.80 8.83
C LEU A 93 -1.99 18.10 8.28
N ALA A 94 -3.31 18.24 8.37
CA ALA A 94 -4.00 19.42 7.85
C ALA A 94 -3.68 20.72 8.61
N SER A 95 -3.53 20.67 9.93
CA SER A 95 -3.29 21.86 10.75
C SER A 95 -1.81 22.27 10.80
N SER A 96 -0.90 21.31 10.91
CA SER A 96 0.52 21.55 11.16
C SER A 96 1.35 21.52 9.88
N TYR A 97 0.89 20.78 8.87
CA TYR A 97 1.60 20.59 7.59
C TYR A 97 0.68 20.81 6.37
N PRO A 98 -0.05 21.94 6.28
CA PRO A 98 -1.12 22.12 5.28
C PRO A 98 -0.67 21.96 3.83
N ARG A 99 0.60 22.29 3.51
CA ARG A 99 1.16 22.10 2.16
C ARG A 99 1.37 20.63 1.79
N LEU A 100 1.57 19.76 2.78
CA LEU A 100 1.86 18.34 2.61
C LEU A 100 0.64 17.45 2.90
N ALA A 101 -0.40 18.00 3.53
CA ALA A 101 -1.66 17.30 3.79
C ALA A 101 -2.34 16.79 2.51
N HIS A 102 -2.03 17.39 1.37
CA HIS A 102 -2.53 16.99 0.07
C HIS A 102 -1.60 16.04 -0.67
N GLY A 103 -0.36 15.83 -0.21
CA GLY A 103 0.56 14.86 -0.75
C GLY A 103 1.98 15.38 -0.96
N ASP A 104 2.82 14.52 -1.52
CA ASP A 104 4.26 14.74 -1.74
C ASP A 104 4.68 14.72 -3.22
N GLY A 105 3.73 14.54 -4.15
CA GLY A 105 3.98 14.44 -5.58
C GLY A 105 4.20 13.03 -6.11
N LEU A 106 4.13 12.00 -5.25
CA LEU A 106 4.26 10.59 -5.64
C LEU A 106 3.15 9.71 -5.05
N HIS A 107 3.00 9.71 -3.73
CA HIS A 107 2.18 8.72 -3.01
C HIS A 107 0.68 8.93 -3.15
N GLU A 108 0.24 10.08 -3.68
CA GLU A 108 -1.17 10.38 -3.92
C GLU A 108 -1.83 9.39 -4.89
N VAL A 109 -1.04 8.75 -5.75
CA VAL A 109 -1.51 7.70 -6.65
C VAL A 109 -2.07 6.49 -5.90
N LEU A 110 -1.55 6.18 -4.71
CA LEU A 110 -2.09 5.14 -3.85
C LEU A 110 -3.39 5.55 -3.15
N LEU A 111 -3.70 6.85 -3.19
CA LEU A 111 -4.92 7.44 -2.67
C LEU A 111 -5.96 7.68 -3.78
N GLY A 112 -5.75 7.13 -4.98
CA GLY A 112 -6.65 7.27 -6.12
C GLY A 112 -6.59 8.61 -6.83
N ARG A 113 -5.51 9.38 -6.63
CA ARG A 113 -5.33 10.70 -7.26
C ARG A 113 -4.22 10.66 -8.29
N THR A 114 -4.36 11.42 -9.36
CA THR A 114 -3.32 11.48 -10.40
C THR A 114 -2.12 12.30 -9.95
N ILE A 115 -0.95 11.93 -10.45
CA ILE A 115 0.32 12.63 -10.22
C ILE A 115 0.93 13.10 -11.54
N GLY A 116 1.84 14.07 -11.44
CA GLY A 116 2.58 14.63 -12.56
C GLY A 116 3.72 13.73 -13.06
N ALA A 117 4.77 14.37 -13.60
CA ALA A 117 6.00 13.67 -13.95
C ALA A 117 6.75 13.21 -12.69
N PHE A 118 7.39 12.05 -12.76
CA PHE A 118 8.28 11.59 -11.69
C PHE A 118 9.47 12.53 -11.54
N ARG A 119 9.75 12.91 -10.30
CA ARG A 119 10.79 13.86 -9.95
C ARG A 119 11.61 13.33 -8.79
N SER A 120 12.87 13.74 -8.74
CA SER A 120 13.77 13.37 -7.66
C SER A 120 13.25 13.88 -6.32
N GLN A 121 13.49 13.08 -5.28
CA GLN A 121 13.15 13.40 -3.91
C GLN A 121 13.98 14.58 -3.38
N ARG A 122 13.37 15.37 -2.50
CA ARG A 122 14.01 16.37 -1.65
C ARG A 122 13.51 16.22 -0.22
N GLU A 123 14.42 16.33 0.75
CA GLU A 123 14.08 16.25 2.16
C GLU A 123 13.70 17.65 2.70
N LEU A 124 12.68 17.68 3.57
CA LEU A 124 12.31 18.82 4.38
C LEU A 124 12.47 18.46 5.86
N LEU A 125 13.33 19.17 6.58
CA LEU A 125 13.51 19.00 8.01
C LEU A 125 12.64 19.99 8.78
N PHE A 126 11.78 19.49 9.69
CA PHE A 126 10.95 20.33 10.56
C PHE A 126 11.55 20.50 11.96
N GLY A 127 12.47 19.61 12.36
CA GLY A 127 13.19 19.68 13.63
C GLY A 127 12.93 18.47 14.52
N VAL A 128 13.24 18.61 15.80
CA VAL A 128 13.04 17.56 16.82
C VAL A 128 11.91 17.97 17.76
N PHE A 129 10.91 17.09 17.93
CA PHE A 129 9.75 17.31 18.80
C PHE A 129 9.59 16.12 19.74
N ASN A 130 9.65 16.38 21.05
CA ASN A 130 9.54 15.34 22.08
C ASN A 130 10.50 14.14 21.85
N GLY A 131 11.72 14.43 21.37
CA GLY A 131 12.74 13.42 21.09
C GLY A 131 12.64 12.75 19.71
N TYR A 132 11.62 13.10 18.90
CA TYR A 132 11.43 12.56 17.55
C TYR A 132 11.90 13.53 16.48
N LEU A 133 12.69 13.04 15.52
CA LEU A 133 13.08 13.77 14.33
C LEU A 133 11.90 13.82 13.34
N VAL A 134 11.38 15.00 13.08
CA VAL A 134 10.26 15.19 12.15
C VAL A 134 10.76 15.75 10.83
N LYS A 135 10.49 15.01 9.75
CA LYS A 135 10.87 15.39 8.39
C LYS A 135 9.84 14.94 7.35
N ALA A 136 10.04 15.32 6.10
CA ALA A 136 9.22 14.90 4.97
C ALA A 136 10.08 14.68 3.73
N HIS A 137 9.62 13.81 2.86
CA HIS A 137 10.10 13.69 1.49
C HIS A 137 9.08 14.32 0.54
N VAL A 138 9.56 15.17 -0.38
CA VAL A 138 8.75 15.72 -1.46
C VAL A 138 9.41 15.43 -2.80
N PHE A 139 8.60 15.05 -3.79
CA PHE A 139 9.02 14.66 -5.13
C PHE A 139 8.79 15.83 -6.09
N ASP A 140 9.50 16.93 -5.84
CA ASP A 140 9.40 18.19 -6.61
C ASP A 140 10.71 18.61 -7.29
N GLY A 141 11.74 17.76 -7.23
CA GLY A 141 13.05 18.01 -7.81
C GLY A 141 13.14 17.85 -9.33
N ALA A 142 14.30 17.40 -9.80
CA ALA A 142 14.58 17.21 -11.23
C ALA A 142 13.72 16.08 -11.79
N VAL A 143 13.25 16.22 -13.04
CA VAL A 143 12.49 15.16 -13.72
C VAL A 143 13.37 13.93 -13.90
N MET A 144 12.87 12.77 -13.50
CA MET A 144 13.56 11.49 -13.65
C MET A 144 13.25 10.92 -15.04
N ALA A 145 14.22 10.99 -15.96
CA ALA A 145 14.04 10.51 -17.33
C ALA A 145 14.06 8.98 -17.43
N ASP A 146 14.71 8.31 -16.49
CA ASP A 146 14.95 6.86 -16.41
C ASP A 146 13.94 6.14 -15.49
N TRP A 147 12.81 6.76 -15.17
CA TRP A 147 11.81 6.19 -14.25
C TRP A 147 11.33 4.78 -14.65
N TYR A 148 11.37 4.45 -15.95
CA TYR A 148 10.96 3.16 -16.49
C TYR A 148 11.91 2.01 -16.12
N GLU A 149 13.07 2.31 -15.53
CA GLU A 149 14.04 1.32 -15.05
C GLU A 149 13.80 0.92 -13.58
N TYR A 150 12.82 1.54 -12.89
CA TYR A 150 12.47 1.30 -11.50
C TYR A 150 11.05 0.73 -11.39
N ALA A 151 10.90 -0.42 -10.72
CA ALA A 151 9.66 -1.18 -10.68
C ALA A 151 8.53 -0.46 -9.94
N ASP A 152 8.86 0.24 -8.85
CA ASP A 152 7.91 1.10 -8.11
C ASP A 152 7.36 2.21 -8.99
N LEU A 153 8.23 2.93 -9.72
CA LEU A 153 7.81 4.02 -10.60
C LEU A 153 6.98 3.51 -11.79
N VAL A 154 7.31 2.34 -12.33
CA VAL A 154 6.47 1.67 -13.33
C VAL A 154 5.09 1.31 -12.76
N ALA A 155 5.03 0.79 -11.54
CA ALA A 155 3.77 0.48 -10.88
C ALA A 155 2.93 1.75 -10.61
N TYR A 156 3.55 2.83 -10.10
CA TYR A 156 2.91 4.13 -9.94
C TYR A 156 2.41 4.69 -11.27
N ARG A 157 3.16 4.51 -12.36
CA ARG A 157 2.73 4.95 -13.69
C ARG A 157 1.47 4.21 -14.13
N GLY A 158 1.44 2.90 -13.92
CA GLY A 158 0.28 2.07 -14.22
C GLY A 158 -0.96 2.49 -13.44
N LEU A 159 -0.82 2.70 -12.13
CA LEU A 159 -1.92 3.17 -11.27
C LEU A 159 -2.40 4.57 -11.70
N ASN A 160 -1.48 5.50 -11.98
CA ASN A 160 -1.81 6.84 -12.45
C ASN A 160 -2.57 6.80 -13.79
N ALA A 161 -2.18 5.88 -14.69
CA ALA A 161 -2.88 5.64 -15.95
C ALA A 161 -4.28 5.06 -15.73
N THR A 162 -4.46 4.13 -14.79
CA THR A 162 -5.78 3.61 -14.39
C THR A 162 -6.70 4.72 -13.90
N TRP A 163 -6.23 5.61 -13.02
CA TRP A 163 -7.03 6.75 -12.54
C TRP A 163 -7.36 7.78 -13.62
N SER A 164 -6.59 7.78 -14.71
CA SER A 164 -6.82 8.63 -15.87
C SER A 164 -7.63 7.94 -16.98
N SER A 165 -8.17 6.74 -16.73
CA SER A 165 -8.85 5.91 -17.75
C SER A 165 -7.98 5.60 -18.98
N ARG A 166 -6.65 5.59 -18.83
CA ARG A 166 -5.66 5.27 -19.89
C ARG A 166 -5.27 3.79 -19.84
N LEU A 167 -6.24 2.91 -20.08
CA LEU A 167 -6.09 1.46 -19.84
C LEU A 167 -4.90 0.83 -20.59
N LYS A 168 -4.71 1.15 -21.88
CA LYS A 168 -3.58 0.61 -22.67
C LYS A 168 -2.22 0.94 -22.06
N GLU A 169 -2.10 2.11 -21.45
CA GLU A 169 -0.86 2.53 -20.81
C GLU A 169 -0.66 1.83 -19.47
N ALA A 170 -1.74 1.58 -18.73
CA ALA A 170 -1.70 0.80 -17.50
C ALA A 170 -1.35 -0.68 -17.78
N GLU A 171 -1.88 -1.26 -18.86
CA GLU A 171 -1.52 -2.60 -19.35
C GLU A 171 -0.05 -2.68 -19.80
N LEU A 172 0.44 -1.64 -20.49
CA LEU A 172 1.86 -1.54 -20.85
C LEU A 172 2.76 -1.45 -19.61
N ALA A 173 2.36 -0.67 -18.61
CA ALA A 173 3.06 -0.58 -17.34
C ALA A 173 3.11 -1.95 -16.64
N TRP A 174 1.98 -2.68 -16.59
CA TRP A 174 1.95 -4.04 -16.07
C TRP A 174 2.91 -4.96 -16.84
N SER A 175 2.87 -4.93 -18.17
CA SER A 175 3.77 -5.74 -19.00
C SER A 175 5.25 -5.40 -18.79
N ASN A 176 5.59 -4.14 -18.54
CA ASN A 176 6.97 -3.75 -18.25
C ASN A 176 7.40 -4.22 -16.87
N LEU A 177 6.51 -4.09 -15.88
CA LEU A 177 6.74 -4.53 -14.50
C LEU A 177 6.98 -6.04 -14.43
N THR A 178 6.19 -6.84 -15.16
CA THR A 178 6.36 -8.30 -15.19
C THR A 178 7.65 -8.77 -15.86
N ARG A 179 8.29 -7.95 -16.72
CA ARG A 179 9.63 -8.26 -17.24
C ARG A 179 10.74 -8.09 -16.20
N MET A 180 10.51 -7.30 -15.15
CA MET A 180 11.44 -7.14 -14.04
C MET A 180 11.27 -8.24 -12.99
N TRP A 181 10.18 -9.02 -13.06
CA TRP A 181 9.90 -10.11 -12.15
C TRP A 181 10.79 -11.32 -12.44
N ASP A 182 11.57 -11.76 -11.45
CA ASP A 182 12.50 -12.88 -11.61
C ASP A 182 12.03 -14.20 -10.96
N GLY A 183 10.77 -14.23 -10.51
CA GLY A 183 10.19 -15.34 -9.75
C GLY A 183 10.11 -15.10 -8.25
N TYR A 184 10.91 -14.18 -7.70
CA TYR A 184 10.93 -13.86 -6.28
C TYR A 184 10.59 -12.40 -5.99
N GLY A 185 11.03 -11.49 -6.86
CA GLY A 185 10.83 -10.06 -6.72
C GLY A 185 11.14 -9.31 -8.00
N PHE A 186 11.21 -7.97 -7.90
CA PHE A 186 11.56 -7.12 -9.03
C PHE A 186 13.05 -6.81 -9.04
N LYS A 187 13.78 -7.35 -10.03
CA LYS A 187 15.18 -7.00 -10.31
C LYS A 187 15.22 -5.77 -11.22
N ASP A 188 14.98 -4.63 -10.62
CA ASP A 188 15.05 -3.34 -11.30
C ASP A 188 16.41 -2.67 -11.10
N LYS A 189 16.55 -1.42 -11.54
CA LYS A 189 17.81 -0.68 -11.43
C LYS A 189 18.29 -0.44 -9.99
N ALA A 190 17.38 -0.40 -9.02
CA ALA A 190 17.71 -0.17 -7.62
C ALA A 190 18.07 -1.46 -6.87
N PHE A 191 17.87 -2.63 -7.47
CA PHE A 191 18.15 -3.91 -6.83
C PHE A 191 19.64 -4.09 -6.51
N ASP A 192 19.95 -4.21 -5.21
CA ASP A 192 21.32 -4.31 -4.67
C ASP A 192 21.65 -5.72 -4.13
N GLY A 193 20.80 -6.71 -4.41
CA GLY A 193 20.85 -8.05 -3.82
C GLY A 193 19.75 -8.32 -2.80
N ARG A 194 18.98 -7.30 -2.40
CA ARG A 194 17.75 -7.43 -1.62
C ARG A 194 16.57 -6.87 -2.40
N TYR A 195 15.42 -7.52 -2.27
CA TYR A 195 14.18 -7.02 -2.83
C TYR A 195 13.49 -6.10 -1.83
N GLU A 196 12.81 -5.07 -2.32
CA GLU A 196 11.98 -4.18 -1.51
C GLU A 196 10.53 -4.69 -1.48
N SER A 197 10.00 -4.89 -0.28
CA SER A 197 8.68 -5.50 -0.08
C SER A 197 7.54 -4.65 -0.63
N TYR A 198 7.61 -3.33 -0.48
CA TYR A 198 6.51 -2.44 -0.91
C TYR A 198 6.24 -2.55 -2.41
N LYS A 199 7.25 -2.84 -3.23
CA LYS A 199 7.10 -3.03 -4.69
C LYS A 199 6.14 -4.17 -5.03
N LEU A 200 6.08 -5.21 -4.20
CA LEU A 200 5.11 -6.30 -4.35
C LEU A 200 3.68 -5.81 -4.18
N ALA A 201 3.43 -5.01 -3.13
CA ALA A 201 2.11 -4.46 -2.86
C ALA A 201 1.67 -3.46 -3.93
N LEU A 202 2.59 -2.66 -4.47
CA LEU A 202 2.33 -1.77 -5.61
C LEU A 202 1.91 -2.57 -6.86
N ALA A 203 2.68 -3.61 -7.19
CA ALA A 203 2.39 -4.49 -8.32
C ALA A 203 1.04 -5.21 -8.15
N TYR A 204 0.77 -5.73 -6.95
CA TYR A 204 -0.48 -6.38 -6.62
C TYR A 204 -1.67 -5.42 -6.78
N LEU A 205 -1.55 -4.19 -6.26
CA LEU A 205 -2.58 -3.18 -6.38
C LEU A 205 -2.85 -2.83 -7.85
N LEU A 206 -1.81 -2.73 -8.68
CA LEU A 206 -1.98 -2.51 -10.13
C LEU A 206 -2.71 -3.68 -10.80
N ALA A 207 -2.25 -4.92 -10.58
CA ALA A 207 -2.88 -6.12 -11.13
C ALA A 207 -4.36 -6.24 -10.74
N LYS A 208 -4.66 -5.97 -9.46
CA LYS A 208 -6.01 -5.99 -8.90
C LYS A 208 -6.94 -4.98 -9.57
N ASN A 209 -6.46 -3.76 -9.85
CA ASN A 209 -7.24 -2.72 -10.53
C ASN A 209 -7.40 -2.98 -12.03
N LEU A 210 -6.39 -3.59 -12.67
CA LEU A 210 -6.49 -4.01 -14.07
C LEU A 210 -7.31 -5.29 -14.27
N LYS A 211 -7.68 -5.98 -13.18
CA LYS A 211 -8.37 -7.29 -13.21
C LYS A 211 -7.57 -8.32 -14.00
N VAL A 212 -6.25 -8.25 -13.88
CA VAL A 212 -5.35 -9.21 -14.51
C VAL A 212 -5.48 -10.54 -13.76
N GLU A 213 -5.75 -11.61 -14.50
CA GLU A 213 -5.67 -12.99 -14.02
C GLU A 213 -4.39 -13.61 -14.61
N ASP A 214 -3.26 -13.35 -13.95
CA ASP A 214 -1.90 -13.74 -14.39
C ASP A 214 -1.20 -14.55 -13.29
N PRO A 215 -0.47 -15.64 -13.62
CA PRO A 215 0.39 -16.37 -12.69
C PRO A 215 1.28 -15.51 -11.78
N ILE A 216 1.74 -14.35 -12.26
CA ILE A 216 2.55 -13.43 -11.46
C ILE A 216 1.74 -12.86 -10.30
N ALA A 217 0.46 -12.50 -10.50
CA ALA A 217 -0.37 -11.96 -9.42
C ALA A 217 -0.51 -12.96 -8.25
N LYS A 218 -0.62 -14.25 -8.56
CA LYS A 218 -0.61 -15.32 -7.54
C LYS A 218 0.76 -15.45 -6.86
N SER A 219 1.84 -15.37 -7.65
CA SER A 219 3.20 -15.44 -7.11
C SER A 219 3.50 -14.27 -6.15
N LEU A 220 2.95 -13.08 -6.44
CA LEU A 220 3.03 -11.93 -5.53
C LEU A 220 2.40 -12.26 -4.18
N GLU A 221 1.18 -12.78 -4.13
CA GLU A 221 0.51 -13.16 -2.88
C GLU A 221 1.33 -14.20 -2.08
N GLU A 222 1.92 -15.19 -2.77
CA GLU A 222 2.75 -16.22 -2.14
C GLU A 222 4.03 -15.65 -1.51
N VAL A 223 4.67 -14.67 -2.14
CA VAL A 223 5.83 -13.98 -1.55
C VAL A 223 5.39 -13.06 -0.41
N MET A 224 4.37 -12.24 -0.64
CA MET A 224 3.84 -11.27 0.33
C MET A 224 3.41 -11.94 1.65
N SER A 225 2.83 -13.14 1.58
CA SER A 225 2.41 -13.92 2.76
C SER A 225 3.53 -14.32 3.71
N LYS A 226 4.79 -14.22 3.27
CA LYS A 226 5.97 -14.56 4.08
C LYS A 226 6.61 -13.34 4.73
N LEU A 227 6.12 -12.13 4.46
CA LEU A 227 6.77 -10.87 4.84
C LEU A 227 6.17 -10.19 6.06
N GLN A 228 5.06 -10.71 6.60
CA GLN A 228 4.47 -10.17 7.83
C GLN A 228 5.18 -10.69 9.07
N ALA A 229 5.62 -9.79 9.93
CA ALA A 229 6.28 -10.09 11.19
C ALA A 229 5.31 -10.46 12.32
N ASP A 230 5.86 -10.92 13.44
CA ASP A 230 5.10 -11.32 14.63
C ASP A 230 4.36 -10.15 15.32
N ASN A 231 4.83 -8.92 15.16
CA ASN A 231 4.11 -7.73 15.64
C ASN A 231 3.04 -7.23 14.65
N GLY A 232 2.88 -7.87 13.49
CA GLY A 232 1.92 -7.50 12.45
C GLY A 232 2.44 -6.54 11.38
N GLY A 233 3.59 -5.89 11.60
CA GLY A 233 4.25 -5.04 10.62
C GLY A 233 4.84 -5.84 9.45
N ILE A 234 5.15 -5.16 8.35
CA ILE A 234 5.72 -5.79 7.15
C ILE A 234 7.18 -5.44 7.03
N TYR A 235 8.02 -6.46 6.87
CA TYR A 235 9.46 -6.28 6.67
C TYR A 235 9.71 -5.48 5.40
N THR A 236 10.57 -4.46 5.47
CA THR A 236 10.88 -3.57 4.34
C THR A 236 11.58 -4.27 3.18
N HIS A 237 12.34 -5.33 3.47
CA HIS A 237 13.12 -6.06 2.47
C HIS A 237 12.98 -7.57 2.64
N TYR A 238 13.51 -8.31 1.66
CA TYR A 238 13.72 -9.75 1.76
C TYR A 238 14.77 -10.21 0.75
N VAL A 239 15.24 -11.44 0.94
CA VAL A 239 16.11 -12.16 0.00
C VAL A 239 15.49 -13.51 -0.38
N ALA A 240 15.88 -14.04 -1.52
CA ALA A 240 15.58 -15.40 -1.93
C ALA A 240 16.83 -16.27 -1.77
N VAL A 241 16.79 -17.23 -0.85
CA VAL A 241 17.91 -18.17 -0.58
C VAL A 241 17.39 -19.58 -0.78
N ASP A 242 17.98 -20.33 -1.70
CA ASP A 242 17.57 -21.71 -2.04
C ASP A 242 16.07 -21.83 -2.33
N GLY A 243 15.51 -20.85 -3.05
CA GLY A 243 14.09 -20.78 -3.38
C GLY A 243 13.16 -20.40 -2.23
N LYS A 244 13.69 -20.06 -1.06
CA LYS A 244 12.92 -19.61 0.11
C LYS A 244 13.01 -18.11 0.25
N ILE A 245 11.87 -17.49 0.57
CA ILE A 245 11.78 -16.07 0.92
C ILE A 245 12.21 -15.93 2.38
N VAL A 246 13.22 -15.11 2.61
CA VAL A 246 13.72 -14.78 3.95
C VAL A 246 13.53 -13.27 4.16
N PRO A 247 12.61 -12.86 5.05
CA PRO A 247 12.40 -11.45 5.36
C PRO A 247 13.66 -10.78 5.92
N ALA A 248 13.83 -9.49 5.65
CA ALA A 248 14.99 -8.71 6.04
C ALA A 248 14.63 -7.25 6.29
N GLY A 249 15.51 -6.55 7.02
CA GLY A 249 15.28 -5.16 7.43
C GLY A 249 14.32 -5.04 8.61
N ASP A 250 13.96 -3.82 8.94
CA ASP A 250 12.95 -3.54 9.97
C ASP A 250 11.55 -3.51 9.35
N VAL A 251 10.53 -3.62 10.17
CA VAL A 251 9.14 -3.35 9.80
C VAL A 251 8.86 -1.85 9.92
N ASN A 252 8.16 -1.27 8.94
CA ASN A 252 7.91 0.17 8.92
C ASN A 252 6.45 0.53 8.56
N VAL A 253 6.09 1.78 8.84
CA VAL A 253 4.75 2.33 8.62
C VAL A 253 4.40 2.43 7.14
N GLU A 254 5.31 2.92 6.31
CA GLU A 254 5.11 3.05 4.85
C GLU A 254 4.75 1.70 4.21
N THR A 255 5.65 0.71 4.30
CA THR A 255 5.46 -0.61 3.69
C THR A 255 4.20 -1.27 4.21
N THR A 256 3.97 -1.23 5.53
CA THR A 256 2.77 -1.82 6.12
C THR A 256 1.49 -1.12 5.64
N SER A 257 1.51 0.21 5.49
CA SER A 257 0.38 0.97 4.97
C SER A 257 0.07 0.61 3.52
N ILE A 258 1.09 0.46 2.67
CA ILE A 258 0.91 0.07 1.26
C ILE A 258 0.34 -1.35 1.17
N PHE A 259 0.80 -2.28 2.01
CA PHE A 259 0.26 -3.64 2.10
C PHE A 259 -1.21 -3.66 2.53
N ILE A 260 -1.58 -2.88 3.55
CA ILE A 260 -2.97 -2.73 4.00
C ILE A 260 -3.84 -2.15 2.87
N ILE A 261 -3.37 -1.11 2.19
CA ILE A 261 -4.08 -0.50 1.06
C ILE A 261 -4.30 -1.54 -0.05
N ALA A 262 -3.26 -2.28 -0.43
CA ALA A 262 -3.35 -3.33 -1.43
C ALA A 262 -4.36 -4.44 -1.04
N CYS A 263 -4.32 -4.87 0.22
CA CYS A 263 -5.16 -5.93 0.77
C CYS A 263 -6.63 -5.50 0.86
N LEU A 264 -6.90 -4.37 1.52
CA LEU A 264 -8.24 -3.98 1.96
C LEU A 264 -8.97 -3.04 0.99
N SER A 265 -8.28 -2.36 0.07
CA SER A 265 -8.97 -1.50 -0.90
C SER A 265 -9.93 -2.31 -1.78
N THR A 266 -11.11 -1.76 -2.05
CA THR A 266 -12.03 -2.33 -3.03
C THR A 266 -11.55 -2.02 -4.45
N LYS A 267 -11.94 -2.85 -5.42
CA LYS A 267 -11.73 -2.53 -6.84
C LYS A 267 -12.44 -1.22 -7.17
N HIS A 268 -11.76 -0.33 -7.89
CA HIS A 268 -12.35 0.86 -8.47
C HIS A 268 -12.94 0.56 -9.87
#